data_AF-A0A2N2CJ72-F1
#
_entry.id   AF-A0A2N2CJ72-F1
#
_cell.length_a   1.000
_cell.length_b   1.000
_cell.length_c   1.000
_cell.angle_alpha   90.00
_cell.angle_beta   90.00
_cell.angle_gamma   90.00
#
_symmetry.space_group_name_H-M   'P 1'
#
loop_
_entity.id
_entity.type
_entity.pdbx_description
1 polymer ?
#
loop_
_entity_poly.entity_id
_entity_poly.type
_entity_poly.pdbx_seq_one_letter_code
_entity_poly.pdbx_strand_id
1 'polypeptide(L)'
;EEKMGKKYFSCDAVLDTNMNQIAVFAGYTKEIQPLCWEYADKRTYVKWADKKYDVMVFGMPQAFHYGNGMGTNPIFMLQAISANIIRHKRVMSDRCVVICSSICNGYFHDEEFPSYRETYELFQHDYNNILPDIERFGEYFAKRTEYIDKYRYNYGYHPFHAFSMISCGHIAEMNTSAIYIVGAIDPGYARGMGMKTRATFEEALADAKKKYLPENPNILALPRTFKTAAVHLCMKDE
;
A
#
# COMPACT_ATOMS: atom_id res chain seq x y z
N GLU A 1 -8.53 -6.92 27.28
CA GLU A 1 -9.20 -6.74 28.59
C GLU A 1 -9.78 -8.04 29.11
N GLU A 2 -10.63 -8.74 28.35
CA GLU A 2 -11.25 -10.00 28.76
C GLU A 2 -10.25 -11.07 29.25
N LYS A 3 -9.17 -11.31 28.51
CA LYS A 3 -8.13 -12.29 28.91
C LYS A 3 -7.25 -11.82 30.08
N MET A 4 -7.23 -10.52 30.37
CA MET A 4 -6.36 -9.92 31.39
C MET A 4 -7.13 -9.51 32.66
N GLY A 5 -8.46 -9.49 32.62
CA GLY A 5 -9.33 -9.05 33.73
C GLY A 5 -9.17 -7.58 34.14
N LYS A 6 -8.55 -6.74 33.30
CA LYS A 6 -8.22 -5.34 33.61
C LYS A 6 -8.67 -4.40 32.51
N LYS A 7 -9.15 -3.20 32.91
CA LYS A 7 -9.40 -2.07 32.02
C LYS A 7 -8.07 -1.42 31.62
N TYR A 8 -7.93 -1.07 30.35
CA TYR A 8 -6.79 -0.30 29.87
C TYR A 8 -7.10 1.19 29.91
N PHE A 9 -6.21 1.96 30.54
CA PHE A 9 -6.17 3.40 30.40
C PHE A 9 -5.36 3.74 29.16
N SER A 10 -5.93 4.50 28.23
CA SER A 10 -5.26 4.96 27.01
C SER A 10 -5.26 6.47 26.94
N CYS A 11 -4.21 7.04 26.33
CA CYS A 11 -4.15 8.43 25.89
C CYS A 11 -3.95 8.39 24.38
N ASP A 12 -4.97 8.80 23.62
CA ASP A 12 -5.00 8.71 22.17
C ASP A 12 -5.16 10.11 21.56
N ALA A 13 -4.46 10.38 20.47
CA ALA A 13 -4.43 11.69 19.83
C ALA A 13 -4.77 11.58 18.34
N VAL A 14 -5.70 12.42 17.90
CA VAL A 14 -5.97 12.58 16.47
C VAL A 14 -5.01 13.62 15.90
N LEU A 15 -4.32 13.26 14.82
CA LEU A 15 -3.31 14.11 14.19
C LEU A 15 -3.78 14.71 12.86
N ASP A 16 -3.45 15.98 12.62
CA ASP A 16 -3.62 16.60 11.30
C ASP A 16 -2.53 16.17 10.30
N THR A 17 -2.55 16.75 9.11
CA THR A 17 -1.56 16.46 8.05
C THR A 17 -0.12 16.86 8.41
N ASN A 18 0.05 17.78 9.37
CA ASN A 18 1.34 18.27 9.84
C ASN A 18 1.75 17.63 11.18
N MET A 19 1.06 16.56 11.59
CA MET A 19 1.29 15.85 12.86
C MET A 19 0.95 16.67 14.12
N ASN A 20 0.16 17.74 13.99
CA ASN A 20 -0.35 18.47 15.16
C ASN A 20 -1.47 17.67 15.83
N GLN A 21 -1.51 17.67 17.15
CA GLN A 21 -2.59 17.08 17.93
C GLN A 21 -3.82 17.99 17.83
N ILE A 22 -4.84 17.55 17.09
CA ILE A 22 -6.11 18.30 16.92
C ILE A 22 -7.20 17.85 17.88
N ALA A 23 -7.02 16.69 18.52
CA ALA A 23 -7.82 16.22 19.64
C ALA A 23 -7.01 15.22 20.47
N VAL A 24 -7.23 15.19 21.78
CA VAL A 24 -6.62 14.23 22.71
C VAL A 24 -7.70 13.67 23.62
N PHE A 25 -7.74 12.34 23.74
CA PHE A 25 -8.70 11.61 24.57
C PHE A 25 -7.93 10.75 25.56
N ALA A 26 -8.25 10.87 26.85
CA ALA A 26 -7.61 10.07 27.90
C ALA A 26 -8.67 9.43 28.79
N GLY A 27 -8.55 8.13 29.04
CA GLY A 27 -9.53 7.41 29.84
C GLY A 27 -9.57 5.91 29.55
N TYR A 28 -10.69 5.29 29.92
CA TYR A 28 -10.92 3.88 29.67
C TYR A 28 -11.03 3.62 28.16
N THR A 29 -10.14 2.79 27.61
CA THR A 29 -9.95 2.58 26.17
C THR A 29 -11.27 2.32 25.42
N LYS A 30 -12.13 1.46 25.96
CA LYS A 30 -13.41 1.11 25.33
C LYS A 30 -14.38 2.31 25.21
N GLU A 31 -14.32 3.24 26.15
CA GLU A 31 -15.20 4.43 26.17
C GLU A 31 -14.61 5.57 25.33
N ILE A 32 -13.30 5.76 25.35
CA ILE A 32 -12.67 6.89 24.64
C ILE A 32 -12.44 6.62 23.15
N GLN A 33 -12.27 5.37 22.73
CA GLN A 33 -11.97 5.02 21.35
C GLN A 33 -13.06 5.46 20.36
N PRO A 34 -14.37 5.23 20.61
CA PRO A 34 -15.43 5.72 19.72
C PRO A 34 -15.44 7.25 19.58
N LEU A 35 -15.15 7.98 20.66
CA LEU A 35 -15.07 9.44 20.66
C LEU A 35 -13.88 9.94 19.81
N CYS A 36 -12.74 9.26 19.93
CA CYS A 36 -11.56 9.51 19.11
C CYS A 36 -11.86 9.27 17.62
N TRP A 37 -12.52 8.17 17.30
CA TRP A 37 -12.88 7.82 15.92
C TRP A 37 -13.80 8.84 15.26
N GLU A 38 -14.77 9.41 15.98
CA GLU A 38 -15.63 10.46 15.40
C GLU A 38 -14.82 11.68 14.91
N TYR A 39 -13.76 12.06 15.65
CA TYR A 39 -12.85 13.13 15.24
C TYR A 39 -11.89 12.69 14.13
N ALA A 40 -11.34 11.48 14.24
CA ALA A 40 -10.45 10.91 13.23
C ALA A 40 -11.16 10.76 11.87
N ASP A 41 -12.44 10.40 11.88
CA ASP A 41 -13.25 10.24 10.67
C ASP A 41 -13.42 11.56 9.94
N LYS A 42 -13.70 12.67 10.64
CA LYS A 42 -13.80 14.02 10.04
C LYS A 42 -12.49 14.41 9.33
N ARG A 43 -11.35 14.07 9.91
CA ARG A 43 -10.02 14.33 9.34
C ARG A 43 -9.66 13.37 8.20
N THR A 44 -10.14 12.13 8.27
CA THR A 44 -9.71 11.05 7.37
C THR A 44 -10.59 10.94 6.13
N TYR A 45 -11.90 11.12 6.25
CA TYR A 45 -12.86 11.02 5.16
C TYR A 45 -13.21 12.40 4.60
N VAL A 46 -12.66 12.72 3.44
CA VAL A 46 -12.79 14.03 2.80
C VAL A 46 -13.79 13.92 1.65
N LYS A 47 -15.00 14.45 1.87
CA LYS A 47 -16.06 14.61 0.85
C LYS A 47 -15.64 15.71 -0.14
N TRP A 48 -15.19 15.31 -1.33
CA TRP A 48 -14.52 16.23 -2.26
C TRP A 48 -14.87 16.00 -3.73
N ALA A 49 -15.10 14.76 -4.15
CA ALA A 49 -15.25 14.47 -5.57
C ALA A 49 -16.69 14.69 -6.07
N ASP A 50 -16.83 15.41 -7.19
CA ASP A 50 -18.09 15.54 -7.95
C ASP A 50 -18.28 14.40 -8.98
N LYS A 51 -17.23 13.63 -9.25
CA LYS A 51 -17.20 12.59 -10.28
C LYS A 51 -16.24 11.46 -9.92
N LYS A 52 -16.41 10.32 -10.58
CA LYS A 52 -15.47 9.19 -10.49
C LYS A 52 -14.27 9.42 -11.40
N TYR A 53 -13.14 8.81 -11.03
CA TYR A 53 -11.87 8.89 -11.74
C TYR A 53 -11.47 7.53 -12.31
N ASP A 54 -10.98 7.53 -13.55
CA ASP A 54 -10.60 6.32 -14.29
C ASP A 54 -9.12 6.01 -14.15
N VAL A 55 -8.30 7.04 -13.89
CA VAL A 55 -6.86 6.92 -13.72
C VAL A 55 -6.44 7.54 -12.40
N MET A 56 -5.61 6.83 -11.62
CA MET A 56 -4.91 7.39 -10.46
C MET A 56 -3.43 7.55 -10.79
N VAL A 57 -2.88 8.74 -10.54
CA VAL A 57 -1.49 9.09 -10.86
C VAL A 57 -0.74 9.62 -9.65
N PHE A 58 0.41 9.02 -9.32
CA PHE A 58 1.29 9.48 -8.23
C PHE A 58 2.73 8.99 -8.41
N GLY A 59 3.64 9.45 -7.55
CA GLY A 59 5.03 8.97 -7.51
C GLY A 59 5.38 8.26 -6.21
N MET A 60 6.35 7.34 -6.27
CA MET A 60 6.86 6.61 -5.12
C MET A 60 8.27 7.06 -4.75
N PRO A 61 8.47 7.58 -3.53
CA PRO A 61 9.82 7.79 -3.00
C PRO A 61 10.42 6.43 -2.62
N GLN A 62 11.76 6.31 -2.68
CA GLN A 62 12.45 5.07 -2.28
C GLN A 62 12.16 4.69 -0.82
N ALA A 63 12.12 5.68 0.07
CA ALA A 63 11.89 5.48 1.49
C ALA A 63 10.60 6.20 1.94
N PHE A 64 9.69 5.45 2.55
CA PHE A 64 8.51 5.95 3.25
C PHE A 64 7.95 4.86 4.17
N HIS A 65 7.15 5.25 5.16
CA HIS A 65 6.40 4.40 6.10
C HIS A 65 7.19 3.25 6.78
N TYR A 66 7.48 2.15 6.08
CA TYR A 66 8.16 0.98 6.63
C TYR A 66 9.68 1.08 6.62
N GLY A 67 10.29 1.88 5.74
CA GLY A 67 11.75 1.99 5.70
C GLY A 67 12.34 2.32 4.35
N ASN A 68 13.65 2.15 4.24
CA ASN A 68 14.39 2.43 3.01
C ASN A 68 14.23 1.26 2.03
N GLY A 69 13.74 1.52 0.82
CA GLY A 69 13.51 0.49 -0.20
C GLY A 69 12.04 0.10 -0.36
N MET A 70 11.13 0.63 0.48
CA MET A 70 9.69 0.39 0.33
C MET A 70 9.18 0.78 -1.06
N GLY A 71 9.64 1.91 -1.61
CA GLY A 71 9.20 2.37 -2.93
C GLY A 71 9.86 1.68 -4.11
N THR A 72 10.85 0.82 -3.90
CA THR A 72 11.66 0.18 -4.95
C THR A 72 11.49 -1.32 -4.98
N ASN A 73 11.19 -1.92 -3.83
CA ASN A 73 10.86 -3.33 -3.68
C ASN A 73 9.49 -3.62 -4.32
N PRO A 74 9.38 -4.61 -5.23
CA PRO A 74 8.17 -4.85 -6.00
C PRO A 74 6.98 -5.33 -5.15
N ILE A 75 7.21 -6.03 -4.04
CA ILE A 75 6.14 -6.45 -3.11
C ILE A 75 5.57 -5.23 -2.39
N PHE A 76 6.43 -4.39 -1.82
CA PHE A 76 6.00 -3.20 -1.10
C PHE A 76 5.37 -2.15 -2.01
N MET A 77 5.91 -1.96 -3.20
CA MET A 77 5.34 -1.08 -4.21
C MET A 77 3.89 -1.49 -4.50
N LEU A 78 3.64 -2.76 -4.77
CA LEU A 78 2.28 -3.24 -5.04
C LEU A 78 1.35 -3.06 -3.82
N GLN A 79 1.85 -3.32 -2.62
CA GLN A 79 1.10 -3.06 -1.38
C GLN A 79 0.77 -1.57 -1.22
N ALA A 80 1.71 -0.66 -1.50
CA ALA A 80 1.49 0.78 -1.40
C ALA A 80 0.49 1.29 -2.44
N ILE A 81 0.48 0.70 -3.65
CA ILE A 81 -0.55 0.93 -4.67
C ILE A 81 -1.91 0.49 -4.15
N SER A 82 -1.98 -0.73 -3.62
CA SER A 82 -3.19 -1.28 -3.00
C SER A 82 -3.75 -0.37 -1.90
N ALA A 83 -2.90 0.14 -1.00
CA ALA A 83 -3.31 1.05 0.06
C ALA A 83 -3.94 2.35 -0.48
N ASN A 84 -3.42 2.90 -1.59
CA ASN A 84 -4.02 4.08 -2.23
C ASN A 84 -5.34 3.74 -2.94
N ILE A 85 -5.45 2.55 -3.54
CA ILE A 85 -6.72 2.06 -4.10
C ILE A 85 -7.79 1.98 -3.01
N ILE A 86 -7.48 1.37 -1.85
CA ILE A 86 -8.40 1.25 -0.71
C ILE A 86 -8.87 2.64 -0.22
N ARG A 87 -7.94 3.59 -0.08
CA ARG A 87 -8.24 4.96 0.37
C ARG A 87 -9.17 5.70 -0.58
N HIS A 88 -8.97 5.53 -1.88
CA HIS A 88 -9.67 6.30 -2.89
C HIS A 88 -10.78 5.53 -3.61
N LYS A 89 -11.07 4.27 -3.24
CA LYS A 89 -12.04 3.42 -3.95
C LYS A 89 -13.40 4.10 -4.16
N ARG A 90 -13.86 4.89 -3.19
CA ARG A 90 -15.12 5.67 -3.27
C ARG A 90 -15.14 6.72 -4.38
N VAL A 91 -14.00 7.15 -4.90
CA VAL A 91 -13.91 8.13 -5.99
C VAL A 91 -13.32 7.54 -7.26
N MET A 92 -12.88 6.28 -7.25
CA MET A 92 -12.39 5.59 -8.44
C MET A 92 -13.53 4.86 -9.16
N SER A 93 -13.41 4.70 -10.48
CA SER A 93 -14.23 3.75 -11.23
C SER A 93 -13.89 2.30 -10.82
N ASP A 94 -14.81 1.37 -11.03
CA ASP A 94 -14.71 0.00 -10.51
C ASP A 94 -13.45 -0.73 -10.96
N ARG A 95 -12.97 -0.43 -12.17
CA ARG A 95 -11.74 -0.98 -12.75
C ARG A 95 -10.82 0.12 -13.25
N CYS A 96 -10.45 1.04 -12.36
CA CYS A 96 -9.51 2.10 -12.67
C CYS A 96 -8.13 1.57 -13.10
N VAL A 97 -7.35 2.45 -13.73
CA VAL A 97 -5.92 2.21 -14.02
C VAL A 97 -5.08 3.02 -13.03
N VAL A 98 -4.02 2.43 -12.50
CA VAL A 98 -3.01 3.15 -11.73
C VAL A 98 -1.79 3.38 -12.59
N ILE A 99 -1.25 4.60 -12.60
CA ILE A 99 0.04 4.91 -13.21
C ILE A 99 0.90 5.57 -12.13
N CYS A 100 1.95 4.90 -11.68
CA CYS A 100 2.85 5.46 -10.70
C CYS A 100 4.32 5.34 -11.09
N SER A 101 5.13 6.34 -10.74
CA SER A 101 6.57 6.26 -10.94
C SER A 101 7.25 5.58 -9.78
N SER A 102 8.13 4.62 -10.06
CA SER A 102 9.06 4.01 -9.11
C SER A 102 10.35 3.67 -9.83
N ILE A 103 11.48 3.88 -9.18
CA ILE A 103 12.78 3.51 -9.75
C ILE A 103 12.96 1.99 -9.84
N CYS A 104 12.18 1.18 -9.08
CA CYS A 104 12.16 -0.28 -9.09
C CYS A 104 13.45 -0.91 -9.65
N ASN A 105 14.53 -0.83 -8.86
CA ASN A 105 15.91 -1.05 -9.29
C ASN A 105 16.51 -2.35 -8.72
N GLY A 106 15.67 -3.28 -8.25
CA GLY A 106 16.12 -4.50 -7.58
C GLY A 106 16.64 -4.31 -6.15
N TYR A 107 16.50 -3.12 -5.57
CA TYR A 107 16.84 -2.87 -4.17
C TYR A 107 15.69 -3.31 -3.26
N PHE A 108 15.82 -4.51 -2.70
CA PHE A 108 14.90 -5.08 -1.70
C PHE A 108 15.22 -4.65 -0.27
N HIS A 109 16.44 -4.13 -0.04
CA HIS A 109 17.03 -3.84 1.27
C HIS A 109 17.00 -5.07 2.19
N ASP A 110 17.78 -6.10 1.83
CA ASP A 110 17.74 -7.43 2.45
C ASP A 110 18.14 -7.42 3.93
N GLU A 111 18.83 -6.38 4.41
CA GLU A 111 19.15 -6.19 5.83
C GLU A 111 17.92 -5.78 6.64
N GLU A 112 17.11 -4.86 6.12
CA GLU A 112 15.88 -4.37 6.77
C GLU A 112 14.69 -5.30 6.50
N PHE A 113 14.64 -5.94 5.32
CA PHE A 113 13.54 -6.78 4.86
C PHE A 113 13.98 -8.19 4.45
N PRO A 114 14.50 -9.02 5.38
CA PRO A 114 15.25 -10.23 5.04
C PRO A 114 14.51 -11.28 4.20
N SER A 115 13.20 -11.42 4.40
CA SER A 115 12.42 -12.46 3.69
C SER A 115 11.94 -12.02 2.31
N TYR A 116 11.96 -10.73 1.98
CA TYR A 116 11.19 -10.20 0.84
C TYR A 116 11.68 -10.70 -0.51
N ARG A 117 13.00 -10.83 -0.69
CA ARG A 117 13.56 -11.33 -1.95
C ARG A 117 13.16 -12.78 -2.18
N GLU A 118 13.32 -13.65 -1.19
CA GLU A 118 12.92 -15.05 -1.31
C GLU A 118 11.40 -15.20 -1.47
N THR A 119 10.61 -14.37 -0.79
CA THR A 119 9.15 -14.34 -0.98
C THR A 119 8.77 -13.93 -2.41
N TYR A 120 9.47 -12.97 -3.01
CA TYR A 120 9.26 -12.60 -4.42
C TYR A 120 9.58 -13.77 -5.35
N GLU A 121 10.74 -14.42 -5.19
CA GLU A 121 11.13 -15.56 -6.02
C GLU A 121 10.16 -16.75 -5.85
N LEU A 122 9.69 -17.00 -4.63
CA LEU A 122 8.69 -18.04 -4.34
C LEU A 122 7.40 -17.83 -5.14
N PHE A 123 6.94 -16.57 -5.26
CA PHE A 123 5.76 -16.24 -6.07
C PHE A 123 5.96 -16.52 -7.57
N GLN A 124 7.21 -16.47 -8.08
CA GLN A 124 7.48 -16.75 -9.49
C GLN A 124 7.44 -18.25 -9.85
N HIS A 125 7.27 -19.13 -8.87
CA HIS A 125 7.47 -20.57 -9.02
C HIS A 125 6.32 -21.40 -8.40
N ASP A 126 6.39 -22.73 -8.56
CA ASP A 126 5.55 -23.71 -7.85
C ASP A 126 4.03 -23.44 -7.90
N TYR A 127 3.51 -23.22 -9.11
CA TYR A 127 2.07 -23.07 -9.37
C TYR A 127 1.40 -21.91 -8.57
N ASN A 128 2.18 -20.93 -8.12
CA ASN A 128 1.67 -19.74 -7.45
C ASN A 128 1.15 -18.75 -8.50
N ASN A 129 -0.13 -18.88 -8.86
CA ASN A 129 -0.75 -18.13 -9.95
C ASN A 129 -1.22 -16.74 -9.50
N ILE A 130 -1.70 -16.64 -8.26
CA ILE A 130 -2.10 -15.38 -7.63
C ILE A 130 -1.36 -15.18 -6.32
N LEU A 131 -1.23 -13.92 -5.91
CA LEU A 131 -0.48 -13.53 -4.72
C LEU A 131 -0.86 -14.32 -3.44
N PRO A 132 -2.14 -14.57 -3.13
CA PRO A 132 -2.52 -15.36 -1.95
C PRO A 132 -2.04 -16.82 -1.96
N ASP A 133 -1.65 -17.40 -3.11
CA ASP A 133 -1.25 -18.80 -3.19
C ASP A 133 -0.03 -19.11 -2.32
N ILE A 134 0.87 -18.13 -2.13
CA ILE A 134 2.08 -18.33 -1.34
C ILE A 134 1.85 -18.26 0.18
N GLU A 135 0.67 -17.86 0.64
CA GLU A 135 0.35 -17.71 2.07
C GLU A 135 0.60 -19.02 2.84
N ARG A 136 0.42 -20.17 2.17
CA ARG A 136 0.71 -21.51 2.72
C ARG A 136 2.15 -21.69 3.22
N PHE A 137 3.09 -20.89 2.73
CA PHE A 137 4.49 -20.92 3.16
C PHE A 137 4.81 -19.94 4.30
N GLY A 138 3.86 -19.09 4.68
CA GLY A 138 4.05 -18.05 5.69
C GLY A 138 4.48 -18.60 7.04
N GLU A 139 3.89 -19.71 7.50
CA GLU A 139 4.27 -20.35 8.78
C GLU A 139 5.69 -20.91 8.74
N TYR A 140 6.10 -21.48 7.61
CA TYR A 140 7.45 -22.00 7.45
C TYR A 140 8.47 -20.87 7.51
N PHE A 141 8.25 -19.76 6.80
CA PHE A 141 9.10 -18.57 6.89
C PHE A 141 9.10 -17.96 8.30
N ALA A 142 7.95 -17.94 8.97
CA ALA A 142 7.79 -17.43 10.33
C ALA A 142 8.60 -18.21 11.38
N LYS A 143 8.90 -19.49 11.12
CA LYS A 143 9.64 -20.38 12.03
C LYS A 143 11.11 -20.59 11.65
N ARG A 144 11.59 -20.02 10.55
CA ARG A 144 12.99 -20.15 10.13
C ARG A 144 13.90 -19.38 11.08
N THR A 145 14.81 -20.10 11.73
CA THR A 145 15.76 -19.56 12.70
C THR A 145 16.56 -18.38 12.15
N GLU A 146 17.04 -18.47 10.90
CA GLU A 146 17.80 -17.38 10.28
C GLU A 146 17.03 -16.04 10.24
N TYR A 147 15.76 -16.06 9.84
CA TYR A 147 14.93 -14.85 9.79
C TYR A 147 14.53 -14.36 11.17
N ILE A 148 14.28 -15.30 12.10
CA ILE A 148 14.01 -14.95 13.50
C ILE A 148 15.23 -14.27 14.11
N ASP A 149 16.45 -14.76 13.86
CA ASP A 149 17.68 -14.18 14.39
C ASP A 149 17.93 -12.79 13.80
N LYS A 150 17.71 -12.60 12.49
CA LYS A 150 17.76 -11.27 11.85
C LYS A 150 16.75 -10.30 12.46
N TYR A 151 15.52 -10.75 12.74
CA TYR A 151 14.51 -9.93 13.42
C TYR A 151 14.90 -9.59 14.87
N ARG A 152 15.35 -10.59 15.64
CA ARG A 152 15.64 -10.45 17.08
C ARG A 152 16.92 -9.68 17.36
N TYR A 153 17.95 -9.89 16.55
CA TYR A 153 19.32 -9.42 16.85
C TYR A 153 19.86 -8.43 15.83
N ASN A 154 19.21 -8.24 14.68
CA ASN A 154 19.65 -7.30 13.65
C ASN A 154 18.54 -6.34 13.17
N TYR A 155 17.45 -6.20 13.94
CA TYR A 155 16.36 -5.24 13.69
C TYR A 155 15.68 -5.36 12.30
N GLY A 156 15.84 -6.49 11.61
CA GLY A 156 15.11 -6.75 10.37
C GLY A 156 13.63 -6.96 10.65
N TYR A 157 12.76 -6.84 9.65
CA TYR A 157 11.34 -7.14 9.81
C TYR A 157 11.09 -8.63 10.05
N HIS A 158 10.05 -8.94 10.82
CA HIS A 158 9.62 -10.32 11.03
C HIS A 158 9.26 -10.97 9.68
N PRO A 159 9.70 -12.21 9.40
CA PRO A 159 9.56 -12.84 8.08
C PRO A 159 8.13 -12.89 7.54
N PHE A 160 7.14 -13.08 8.41
CA PHE A 160 5.71 -13.07 8.04
C PHE A 160 5.23 -11.73 7.45
N HIS A 161 5.96 -10.63 7.67
CA HIS A 161 5.59 -9.31 7.17
C HIS A 161 5.43 -9.30 5.64
N ALA A 162 6.31 -9.98 4.90
CA ALA A 162 6.25 -10.06 3.44
C ALA A 162 4.94 -10.69 2.94
N PHE A 163 4.43 -11.71 3.64
CA PHE A 163 3.18 -12.39 3.30
C PHE A 163 1.97 -11.47 3.53
N SER A 164 1.95 -10.73 4.64
CA SER A 164 0.91 -9.72 4.87
C SER A 164 0.89 -8.60 3.82
N MET A 165 2.05 -8.22 3.28
CA MET A 165 2.12 -7.24 2.17
C MET A 165 1.55 -7.81 0.88
N ILE A 166 1.76 -9.09 0.63
CA ILE A 166 1.25 -9.80 -0.55
C ILE A 166 -0.26 -9.95 -0.50
N SER A 167 -0.84 -10.31 0.65
CA SER A 167 -2.30 -10.36 0.81
C SER A 167 -2.93 -8.99 0.54
N CYS A 168 -2.30 -7.90 1.02
CA CYS A 168 -2.73 -6.54 0.73
C CYS A 168 -2.53 -6.19 -0.75
N GLY A 169 -1.38 -6.53 -1.34
CA GLY A 169 -1.05 -6.30 -2.74
C GLY A 169 -2.07 -6.91 -3.71
N HIS A 170 -2.60 -8.10 -3.41
CA HIS A 170 -3.62 -8.75 -4.24
C HIS A 170 -4.92 -7.95 -4.39
N ILE A 171 -5.26 -7.09 -3.41
CA ILE A 171 -6.42 -6.20 -3.52
C ILE A 171 -6.27 -5.26 -4.73
N ALA A 172 -5.04 -4.88 -5.10
CA ALA A 172 -4.80 -4.05 -6.28
C ALA A 172 -5.18 -4.76 -7.58
N GLU A 173 -4.83 -6.05 -7.71
CA GLU A 173 -5.22 -6.90 -8.84
C GLU A 173 -6.76 -7.04 -8.93
N MET A 174 -7.43 -7.28 -7.80
CA MET A 174 -8.89 -7.41 -7.76
C MET A 174 -9.65 -6.12 -8.11
N ASN A 175 -9.02 -4.95 -8.01
CA ASN A 175 -9.69 -3.65 -8.07
C ASN A 175 -9.21 -2.72 -9.20
N THR A 176 -8.32 -3.17 -10.06
CA THR A 176 -7.79 -2.36 -11.17
C THR A 176 -7.84 -3.12 -12.49
N SER A 177 -7.92 -2.38 -13.60
CA SER A 177 -7.74 -2.95 -14.94
C SER A 177 -6.25 -3.20 -15.25
N ALA A 178 -5.40 -2.28 -14.78
CA ALA A 178 -3.96 -2.33 -14.98
C ALA A 178 -3.24 -1.40 -14.01
N ILE A 179 -2.00 -1.74 -13.72
CA ILE A 179 -1.07 -0.94 -12.93
C ILE A 179 0.17 -0.73 -13.78
N TYR A 180 0.57 0.53 -13.98
CA TYR A 180 1.75 0.91 -14.75
C TYR A 180 2.81 1.50 -13.82
N ILE A 181 4.01 0.95 -13.89
CA ILE A 181 5.22 1.48 -13.27
C ILE A 181 6.03 2.24 -14.31
N VAL A 182 6.23 3.52 -14.04
CA VAL A 182 7.00 4.44 -14.91
C VAL A 182 8.41 4.61 -14.36
N GLY A 183 9.42 4.45 -15.22
CA GLY A 183 10.82 4.74 -14.88
C GLY A 183 11.55 3.68 -14.05
N ALA A 184 11.07 2.42 -14.06
CA ALA A 184 11.77 1.32 -13.43
C ALA A 184 13.13 1.05 -14.11
N ILE A 185 14.20 0.98 -13.33
CA ILE A 185 15.56 0.65 -13.78
C ILE A 185 15.66 -0.84 -14.10
N ASP A 186 15.09 -1.69 -13.25
CA ASP A 186 14.93 -3.13 -13.50
C ASP A 186 13.43 -3.47 -13.58
N PRO A 187 12.82 -3.26 -14.76
CA PRO A 187 11.38 -3.43 -14.93
C PRO A 187 10.94 -4.91 -14.84
N GLY A 188 11.87 -5.87 -14.78
CA GLY A 188 11.57 -7.28 -14.59
C GLY A 188 10.83 -7.54 -13.28
N TYR A 189 11.29 -6.91 -12.20
CA TYR A 189 10.69 -7.04 -10.87
C TYR A 189 9.24 -6.57 -10.80
N ALA A 190 8.92 -5.44 -11.43
CA ALA A 190 7.55 -4.95 -11.50
C ALA A 190 6.67 -5.90 -12.32
N ARG A 191 7.16 -6.40 -13.46
CA ARG A 191 6.42 -7.34 -14.31
C ARG A 191 6.16 -8.69 -13.64
N GLY A 192 7.12 -9.19 -12.84
CA GLY A 192 6.95 -10.42 -12.08
C GLY A 192 5.82 -10.36 -11.04
N MET A 193 5.42 -9.16 -10.64
CA MET A 193 4.26 -8.93 -9.75
C MET A 193 2.96 -8.58 -10.51
N GLY A 194 2.89 -8.86 -11.81
CA GLY A 194 1.70 -8.60 -12.63
C GLY A 194 1.50 -7.14 -13.06
N MET A 195 2.44 -6.25 -12.76
CA MET A 195 2.38 -4.85 -13.19
C MET A 195 2.93 -4.67 -14.61
N LYS A 196 2.60 -3.54 -15.25
CA LYS A 196 3.09 -3.15 -16.58
C LYS A 196 4.17 -2.08 -16.40
N THR A 197 5.09 -1.96 -17.37
CA THR A 197 6.19 -0.98 -17.29
C THR A 197 6.25 -0.11 -18.54
N ARG A 198 6.46 1.20 -18.38
CA ARG A 198 6.68 2.16 -19.48
C ARG A 198 7.78 3.15 -19.10
N ALA A 199 8.41 3.79 -20.09
CA ALA A 199 9.48 4.74 -19.82
C ALA A 199 8.91 6.07 -19.28
N THR A 200 7.76 6.50 -19.80
CA THR A 200 7.14 7.79 -19.47
C THR A 200 5.66 7.65 -19.06
N PHE A 201 5.12 8.69 -18.42
CA PHE A 201 3.71 8.76 -18.05
C PHE A 201 2.81 8.86 -19.31
N GLU A 202 3.27 9.55 -20.34
CA GLU A 202 2.58 9.71 -21.62
C GLU A 202 2.41 8.36 -22.32
N GLU A 203 3.45 7.53 -22.35
CA GLU A 203 3.40 6.19 -22.92
C GLU A 203 2.47 5.27 -22.11
N ALA A 204 2.52 5.34 -20.77
CA ALA A 204 1.62 4.59 -19.90
C ALA A 204 0.16 4.98 -20.12
N LEU A 205 -0.13 6.28 -20.20
CA LEU A 205 -1.47 6.79 -20.43
C LEU A 205 -1.97 6.43 -21.84
N ALA A 206 -1.13 6.52 -22.86
CA ALA A 206 -1.49 6.13 -24.22
C ALA A 206 -1.81 4.63 -24.33
N ASP A 207 -0.99 3.77 -23.71
CA ASP A 207 -1.26 2.33 -23.68
C ASP A 207 -2.53 1.99 -22.89
N ALA A 208 -2.76 2.69 -21.78
CA ALA A 208 -3.97 2.53 -20.98
C ALA A 208 -5.23 2.98 -21.71
N LYS A 209 -5.18 4.13 -22.42
CA LYS A 209 -6.27 4.63 -23.28
C LYS A 209 -6.65 3.64 -24.37
N LYS A 210 -5.66 2.98 -24.96
CA LYS A 210 -5.90 1.99 -26.01
C LYS A 210 -6.59 0.72 -25.50
N LYS A 211 -6.42 0.35 -24.23
CA LYS A 211 -6.75 -0.99 -23.73
C LYS A 211 -7.84 -1.04 -22.65
N TYR A 212 -7.92 -0.02 -21.81
CA TYR A 212 -8.63 -0.09 -20.53
C TYR A 212 -9.54 1.11 -20.25
N LEU A 213 -9.20 2.28 -20.77
CA LEU A 213 -9.87 3.52 -20.40
C LEU A 213 -10.95 3.93 -21.43
N PRO A 214 -11.98 4.69 -21.00
CA PRO A 214 -12.89 5.35 -21.93
C PRO A 214 -12.17 6.40 -22.79
N GLU A 215 -12.85 6.91 -23.81
CA GLU A 215 -12.31 7.92 -24.75
C GLU A 215 -11.79 9.18 -24.01
N ASN A 216 -12.53 9.64 -22.99
CA ASN A 216 -12.22 10.81 -22.20
C ASN A 216 -12.10 10.45 -20.70
N PRO A 217 -10.98 9.85 -20.27
CA PRO A 217 -10.84 9.39 -18.89
C PRO A 217 -10.60 10.54 -17.93
N ASN A 218 -11.22 10.46 -16.74
CA ASN A 218 -10.96 11.37 -15.64
C ASN A 218 -9.69 10.94 -14.89
N ILE A 219 -8.75 11.86 -14.69
CA ILE A 219 -7.45 11.57 -14.04
C ILE A 219 -7.40 12.20 -12.64
N LEU A 220 -7.19 11.37 -11.62
CA LEU A 220 -6.90 11.78 -10.26
C LEU A 220 -5.38 11.89 -10.07
N ALA A 221 -4.87 13.10 -10.08
CA ALA A 221 -3.45 13.37 -9.83
C ALA A 221 -3.20 13.63 -8.34
N LEU A 222 -2.25 12.88 -7.75
CA LEU A 222 -1.92 12.95 -6.33
C LEU A 222 -0.41 13.27 -6.17
N PRO A 223 0.02 14.52 -6.42
CA PRO A 223 1.45 14.89 -6.41
C PRO A 223 2.09 14.88 -5.02
N ARG A 224 1.28 14.84 -3.95
CA ARG A 224 1.75 14.83 -2.54
C ARG A 224 1.67 13.46 -1.88
N THR A 225 1.32 12.40 -2.63
CA THR A 225 1.30 11.03 -2.09
C THR A 225 2.63 10.71 -1.41
N PHE A 226 2.56 10.11 -0.22
CA PHE A 226 3.69 9.78 0.66
C PHE A 226 4.50 10.96 1.23
N LYS A 227 4.18 12.21 0.88
CA LYS A 227 4.79 13.42 1.49
C LYS A 227 3.92 14.05 2.58
N THR A 228 2.65 13.67 2.62
CA THR A 228 1.66 14.14 3.59
C THR A 228 0.81 12.98 4.06
N ALA A 229 0.26 13.08 5.27
CA ALA A 229 -0.65 12.07 5.78
C ALA A 229 -1.86 11.91 4.85
N ALA A 230 -2.14 10.66 4.47
CA ALA A 230 -3.16 10.34 3.48
C ALA A 230 -4.59 10.54 4.00
N VAL A 231 -5.54 10.66 3.08
CA VAL A 231 -6.98 10.76 3.36
C VAL A 231 -7.75 9.77 2.47
N HIS A 232 -8.97 9.46 2.88
CA HIS A 232 -9.95 8.75 2.08
C HIS A 232 -10.80 9.80 1.35
N LEU A 233 -10.65 9.88 0.03
CA LEU A 233 -11.50 10.76 -0.77
C LEU A 233 -12.87 10.10 -0.92
N CYS A 234 -13.92 10.91 -0.75
CA CYS A 234 -15.31 10.50 -0.85
C CYS A 234 -16.04 11.36 -1.89
N MET A 235 -17.13 10.82 -2.44
CA MET A 235 -18.07 11.62 -3.22
C MET A 235 -18.66 12.71 -2.33
N LYS A 236 -18.98 13.89 -2.87
CA LYS A 236 -19.58 14.98 -2.07
C LYS A 236 -20.96 14.61 -1.51
N ASP A 237 -21.71 13.81 -2.26
CA ASP A 237 -23.10 13.47 -1.96
C ASP A 237 -23.26 12.18 -1.13
N GLU A 238 -22.16 11.51 -0.79
CA GLU A 238 -22.09 10.43 0.22
C GLU A 238 -21.73 11.04 1.57
#